data_AF-A6FZE8-F1
#
_entry.id   AF-A6FZE8-F1
#
_cell.length_a   1.000
_cell.length_b   1.000
_cell.length_c   1.000
_cell.angle_alpha   90.00
_cell.angle_beta   90.00
_cell.angle_gamma   90.00
#
_symmetry.space_group_name_H-M   'P 1'
#
loop_
_entity.id
_entity.type
_entity.pdbx_description
1 polymer ?
#
loop_
_entity_poly.entity_id
_entity_poly.type
_entity_poly.pdbx_seq_one_letter_code
_entity_poly.pdbx_strand_id
1 'polypeptide(L)'
;MKALAIAPPRDITIPEANSTTARTILSQAMRRSIQDLIRLVASGRDPVLRSFKPTLQRLLREAPGPLASALRSPTVGGLLRCLRRGVPQLSFSAGVSELVATLLTDLATRHALPERVSLERPPRRIVSLPGRRVLEVPAGTRRVDFENGRARFVVGLGPSGEAHTVRLDDPPDEAAPTIYEPIAGDIVLALVDNNPIAMAEAHPDKQGNAIDLGERSAREWADTLAEALALIGRYLPELRAEIDLYIHQIVPVGYDPRKHLSASYQEIIGTIYMTLHPNSMTMVEATIHEFQHNKLHALLELDPLLHNAFSPLYASPVRPDPRPLQGVLLAVHAFQPVARLYQRMREAGESICDHPDFQRRYGQVIDGNHEGATVLLENAEPTPIGASVLDEIRRWDTHAWQ
;
A
#
# COMPACT_ATOMS: atom_id res chain seq x y z
N MET A 1 5.54 -17.40 -20.99
CA MET A 1 4.36 -17.15 -20.14
C MET A 1 3.62 -15.97 -20.77
N LYS A 2 2.35 -16.13 -21.17
CA LYS A 2 1.56 -15.02 -21.73
C LYS A 2 1.51 -13.87 -20.71
N ALA A 3 1.59 -12.62 -21.17
CA ALA A 3 1.25 -11.47 -20.34
C ALA A 3 -0.11 -11.71 -19.68
N LEU A 4 -0.25 -11.35 -18.41
CA LEU A 4 -1.56 -11.35 -17.76
C LEU A 4 -2.39 -10.30 -18.49
N ALA A 5 -3.16 -10.72 -19.49
CA ALA A 5 -4.03 -9.82 -20.24
C ALA A 5 -5.15 -9.38 -19.30
N ILE A 6 -5.18 -8.08 -19.03
CA ILE A 6 -6.20 -7.46 -18.22
C ILE A 6 -7.21 -6.84 -19.20
N ALA A 7 -8.50 -6.98 -18.92
CA ALA A 7 -9.49 -6.25 -19.70
C ALA A 7 -9.30 -4.75 -19.43
N PRO A 8 -9.48 -3.88 -20.44
CA PRO A 8 -9.37 -2.44 -20.20
C PRO A 8 -10.38 -2.01 -19.13
N PRO A 9 -9.93 -1.34 -18.04
CA PRO A 9 -10.80 -0.94 -16.95
C PRO A 9 -11.80 0.11 -17.43
N ARG A 10 -13.01 0.12 -16.84
CA ARG A 10 -14.07 1.08 -17.23
C ARG A 10 -14.32 2.15 -16.18
N ASP A 11 -13.96 1.91 -14.93
CA ASP A 11 -14.35 2.69 -13.75
C ASP A 11 -13.25 2.63 -12.66
N ILE A 12 -11.98 2.70 -13.09
CA ILE A 12 -10.83 2.69 -12.19
C ILE A 12 -10.58 4.04 -11.55
N THR A 13 -11.07 5.16 -12.08
CA THR A 13 -10.98 6.45 -11.39
C THR A 13 -12.07 6.52 -10.33
N ILE A 14 -13.33 6.42 -10.74
CA ILE A 14 -14.49 6.45 -9.86
C ILE A 14 -15.33 5.18 -10.12
N PRO A 15 -15.46 4.27 -9.14
CA PRO A 15 -16.14 3.01 -9.35
C PRO A 15 -17.64 3.20 -9.57
N GLU A 16 -18.20 2.41 -10.49
CA GLU A 16 -19.65 2.28 -10.65
C GLU A 16 -20.25 1.35 -9.59
N ALA A 17 -21.58 1.42 -9.44
CA ALA A 17 -22.30 0.50 -8.56
C ALA A 17 -22.01 -0.96 -8.94
N ASN A 18 -21.64 -1.78 -7.95
CA ASN A 18 -21.24 -3.19 -8.13
C ASN A 18 -19.99 -3.42 -8.98
N SER A 19 -19.10 -2.42 -9.11
CA SER A 19 -17.83 -2.59 -9.80
C SER A 19 -17.01 -3.77 -9.26
N THR A 20 -16.33 -4.46 -10.17
CA THR A 20 -15.34 -5.49 -9.84
C THR A 20 -13.95 -5.16 -10.35
N THR A 21 -13.75 -3.95 -10.88
CA THR A 21 -12.50 -3.54 -11.55
C THR A 21 -11.31 -3.57 -10.60
N ALA A 22 -11.38 -2.85 -9.47
CA ALA A 22 -10.29 -2.86 -8.49
C ALA A 22 -10.00 -4.27 -7.95
N ARG A 23 -11.05 -5.05 -7.65
CA ARG A 23 -10.87 -6.46 -7.22
C ARG A 23 -10.17 -7.32 -8.27
N THR A 24 -10.50 -7.13 -9.54
CA THR A 24 -9.91 -7.87 -10.66
C THR A 24 -8.43 -7.50 -10.82
N ILE A 25 -8.12 -6.20 -10.80
CA ILE A 25 -6.75 -5.67 -10.86
C ILE A 25 -5.92 -6.23 -9.69
N LEU A 26 -6.40 -6.09 -8.45
CA LEU A 26 -5.70 -6.60 -7.28
C LEU A 26 -5.47 -8.12 -7.37
N SER A 27 -6.48 -8.87 -7.83
CA SER A 27 -6.36 -10.32 -8.01
C SER A 27 -5.28 -10.70 -9.02
N GLN A 28 -5.16 -9.95 -10.11
CA GLN A 28 -4.14 -10.19 -11.11
C GLN A 28 -2.75 -9.73 -10.62
N ALA A 29 -2.66 -8.62 -9.89
CA ALA A 29 -1.41 -8.15 -9.27
C ALA A 29 -0.88 -9.16 -8.24
N MET A 30 -1.76 -9.81 -7.48
CA MET A 30 -1.40 -10.93 -6.60
C MET A 30 -0.88 -12.15 -7.40
N ARG A 31 -1.53 -12.51 -8.52
CA ARG A 31 -1.04 -13.59 -9.41
C ARG A 31 0.35 -13.26 -9.96
N ARG A 32 0.59 -12.00 -10.36
CA ARG A 32 1.91 -11.52 -10.77
C ARG A 32 2.93 -11.63 -9.63
N SER A 33 2.55 -11.24 -8.43
CA SER A 33 3.41 -11.36 -7.23
C SER A 33 3.80 -12.81 -6.95
N ILE A 34 2.89 -13.77 -7.08
CA ILE A 34 3.21 -15.21 -6.97
C ILE A 34 4.24 -15.63 -8.04
N GLN A 35 4.06 -15.19 -9.28
CA GLN A 35 5.02 -15.48 -10.36
C GLN A 35 6.40 -14.88 -10.08
N ASP A 36 6.45 -13.67 -9.55
CA ASP A 36 7.70 -13.01 -9.20
C ASP A 36 8.39 -13.69 -8.01
N LEU A 37 7.65 -14.19 -7.02
CA LEU A 37 8.18 -15.02 -5.94
C LEU A 37 8.78 -16.33 -6.49
N ILE A 38 8.06 -17.01 -7.41
CA ILE A 38 8.55 -18.23 -8.07
C ILE A 38 9.86 -17.96 -8.80
N ARG A 39 9.94 -16.87 -9.58
CA ARG A 39 11.16 -16.48 -10.30
C ARG A 39 12.31 -16.15 -9.37
N LEU A 40 12.04 -15.39 -8.30
CA LEU A 40 13.04 -15.05 -7.29
C LEU A 40 13.62 -16.31 -6.68
N VAL A 41 12.77 -17.23 -6.20
CA VAL A 41 13.20 -18.50 -5.59
C VAL A 41 13.92 -19.41 -6.60
N ALA A 42 13.43 -19.48 -7.83
CA ALA A 42 14.05 -20.27 -8.90
C ALA A 42 15.45 -19.75 -9.28
N SER A 43 15.74 -18.45 -9.09
CA SER A 43 17.08 -17.89 -9.35
C SER A 43 18.17 -18.53 -8.49
N GLY A 44 17.82 -19.05 -7.30
CA GLY A 44 18.75 -19.77 -6.42
C GLY A 44 19.96 -18.94 -5.97
N ARG A 45 19.94 -17.62 -6.14
CA ARG A 45 21.09 -16.72 -5.91
C ARG A 45 21.48 -16.59 -4.43
N ASP A 46 20.57 -16.87 -3.51
CA ASP A 46 20.81 -16.86 -2.06
C ASP A 46 20.53 -18.25 -1.44
N PRO A 47 21.34 -18.74 -0.49
CA PRO A 47 21.09 -19.98 0.25
C PRO A 47 19.69 -20.07 0.89
N VAL A 48 19.13 -18.94 1.36
CA VAL A 48 17.77 -18.89 1.93
C VAL A 48 16.73 -19.29 0.86
N LEU A 49 16.87 -18.78 -0.36
CA LEU A 49 15.96 -19.11 -1.47
C LEU A 49 16.06 -20.59 -1.85
N ARG A 50 17.28 -21.15 -1.90
CA ARG A 50 17.49 -22.58 -2.19
C ARG A 50 16.81 -23.46 -1.14
N SER A 51 16.93 -23.10 0.14
CA SER A 51 16.34 -23.83 1.26
C SER A 51 14.80 -23.67 1.32
N PHE A 52 14.28 -22.51 0.90
CA PHE A 52 12.84 -22.23 0.88
C PHE A 52 12.10 -22.85 -0.32
N LYS A 53 12.81 -23.20 -1.40
CA LYS A 53 12.22 -23.72 -2.65
C LYS A 53 11.24 -24.90 -2.46
N PRO A 54 11.55 -25.95 -1.66
CA PRO A 54 10.62 -27.06 -1.43
C PRO A 54 9.34 -26.60 -0.73
N THR A 55 9.45 -25.70 0.25
CA THR A 55 8.32 -25.10 0.94
C THR A 55 7.42 -24.31 -0.01
N LEU A 56 8.00 -23.47 -0.88
CA LEU A 56 7.22 -22.74 -1.88
C LEU A 56 6.47 -23.69 -2.83
N GLN A 57 7.13 -24.76 -3.30
CA GLN A 57 6.50 -25.74 -4.18
C GLN A 57 5.30 -26.43 -3.50
N ARG A 58 5.39 -26.71 -2.20
CA ARG A 58 4.29 -27.26 -1.40
C ARG A 58 3.16 -26.25 -1.24
N LEU A 59 3.46 -25.02 -0.82
CA LEU A 59 2.48 -23.94 -0.65
C LEU A 59 1.68 -23.66 -1.93
N LEU A 60 2.32 -23.70 -3.09
CA LEU A 60 1.64 -23.50 -4.38
C LEU A 60 0.62 -24.60 -4.70
N ARG A 61 0.82 -25.82 -4.21
CA ARG A 61 -0.10 -26.94 -4.42
C ARG A 61 -1.20 -27.00 -3.35
N GLU A 62 -0.83 -26.78 -2.09
CA GLU A 62 -1.67 -27.11 -0.94
C GLU A 62 -2.30 -25.88 -0.28
N ALA A 63 -1.67 -24.71 -0.36
CA ALA A 63 -2.12 -23.48 0.29
C ALA A 63 -1.95 -22.21 -0.58
N PRO A 64 -2.44 -22.19 -1.84
CA PRO A 64 -2.27 -21.04 -2.72
C PRO A 64 -3.02 -19.80 -2.23
N GLY A 65 -4.14 -19.97 -1.53
CA GLY A 65 -4.92 -18.88 -0.92
C GLY A 65 -4.13 -18.14 0.16
N PRO A 66 -3.69 -18.81 1.25
CA PRO A 66 -2.85 -18.18 2.27
C PRO A 66 -1.57 -17.54 1.74
N LEU A 67 -0.92 -18.15 0.74
CA LEU A 67 0.24 -17.56 0.07
C LEU A 67 -0.13 -16.25 -0.66
N ALA A 68 -1.25 -16.21 -1.38
CA ALA A 68 -1.74 -14.99 -2.01
C ALA A 68 -2.08 -13.90 -0.98
N SER A 69 -2.73 -14.28 0.12
CA SER A 69 -3.05 -13.36 1.23
C SER A 69 -1.79 -12.78 1.89
N ALA A 70 -0.74 -13.57 2.09
CA ALA A 70 0.53 -13.09 2.61
C ALA A 70 1.20 -12.12 1.63
N LEU A 71 1.25 -12.45 0.33
CA LEU A 71 1.83 -11.59 -0.71
C LEU A 71 1.05 -10.28 -0.93
N ARG A 72 -0.23 -10.24 -0.58
CA ARG A 72 -1.04 -9.02 -0.57
C ARG A 72 -0.63 -8.06 0.54
N SER A 73 -0.14 -8.58 1.68
CA SER A 73 0.33 -7.74 2.78
C SER A 73 1.46 -6.82 2.33
N PRO A 74 1.43 -5.51 2.63
CA PRO A 74 2.51 -4.60 2.27
C PRO A 74 3.86 -5.04 2.86
N THR A 75 3.87 -5.68 4.03
CA THR A 75 5.11 -6.14 4.70
C THR A 75 5.83 -7.29 4.00
N VAL A 76 5.13 -8.02 3.11
CA VAL A 76 5.69 -9.13 2.32
C VAL A 76 5.77 -8.74 0.85
N GLY A 77 4.64 -8.31 0.27
CA GLY A 77 4.56 -7.90 -1.14
C GLY A 77 5.46 -6.71 -1.47
N GLY A 78 5.62 -5.78 -0.52
CA GLY A 78 6.53 -4.64 -0.64
C GLY A 78 7.98 -5.06 -0.77
N LEU A 79 8.46 -5.92 0.13
CA LEU A 79 9.82 -6.48 0.06
C LEU A 79 10.08 -7.20 -1.25
N LEU A 80 9.12 -8.01 -1.72
CA LEU A 80 9.25 -8.71 -3.01
C LEU A 80 9.37 -7.74 -4.19
N ARG A 81 8.55 -6.68 -4.22
CA ARG A 81 8.61 -5.66 -5.29
C ARG A 81 9.91 -4.85 -5.22
N CYS A 82 10.37 -4.47 -4.03
CA CYS A 82 11.67 -3.83 -3.82
C CYS A 82 12.84 -4.70 -4.32
N LEU A 83 12.85 -5.99 -3.99
CA LEU A 83 13.85 -6.95 -4.48
C LEU A 83 13.78 -7.13 -6.00
N ARG A 84 12.58 -7.18 -6.58
CA ARG A 84 12.37 -7.28 -8.04
C ARG A 84 12.93 -6.07 -8.77
N ARG A 85 12.76 -4.87 -8.21
CA ARG A 85 13.22 -3.60 -8.79
C ARG A 85 14.68 -3.27 -8.47
N GLY A 86 15.27 -3.96 -7.50
CA GLY A 86 16.66 -3.74 -7.11
C GLY A 86 16.89 -2.35 -6.49
N VAL A 87 15.99 -1.93 -5.59
CA VAL A 87 16.10 -0.62 -4.93
C VAL A 87 17.41 -0.51 -4.13
N PRO A 88 18.13 0.62 -4.20
CA PRO A 88 19.46 0.74 -3.61
C PRO A 88 19.47 0.69 -2.07
N GLN A 89 18.34 1.00 -1.43
CA GLN A 89 18.19 0.97 0.03
C GLN A 89 18.12 -0.45 0.60
N LEU A 90 17.91 -1.48 -0.23
CA LEU A 90 17.74 -2.87 0.20
C LEU A 90 18.83 -3.78 -0.39
N SER A 91 19.77 -4.23 0.44
CA SER A 91 20.69 -5.29 0.06
C SER A 91 19.92 -6.58 -0.27
N PHE A 92 20.28 -7.24 -1.36
CA PHE A 92 19.60 -8.45 -1.84
C PHE A 92 19.51 -9.55 -0.78
N SER A 93 20.61 -9.85 -0.07
CA SER A 93 20.61 -10.95 0.92
C SER A 93 19.80 -10.60 2.18
N ALA A 94 19.86 -9.34 2.62
CA ALA A 94 19.06 -8.85 3.74
C ALA A 94 17.56 -8.89 3.40
N GLY A 95 17.18 -8.36 2.24
CA GLY A 95 15.80 -8.37 1.78
C GLY A 95 15.24 -9.77 1.55
N VAL A 96 16.04 -10.71 1.03
CA VAL A 96 15.63 -12.12 0.91
C VAL A 96 15.36 -12.75 2.27
N SER A 97 16.26 -12.54 3.24
CA SER A 97 16.07 -13.06 4.60
C SER A 97 14.80 -12.52 5.24
N GLU A 98 14.59 -11.21 5.16
CA GLU A 98 13.41 -10.56 5.72
C GLU A 98 12.10 -10.96 5.00
N LEU A 99 12.12 -11.05 3.67
CA LEU A 99 10.97 -11.50 2.88
C LEU A 99 10.53 -12.90 3.31
N VAL A 100 11.47 -13.84 3.40
CA VAL A 100 11.16 -15.23 3.75
C VAL A 100 10.74 -15.34 5.22
N ALA A 101 11.42 -14.64 6.13
CA ALA A 101 11.05 -14.62 7.55
C ALA A 101 9.62 -14.09 7.77
N THR A 102 9.30 -12.97 7.12
CA THR A 102 7.98 -12.32 7.24
C THR A 102 6.91 -13.18 6.60
N LEU A 103 7.16 -13.73 5.39
CA LEU A 103 6.23 -14.66 4.73
C LEU A 103 5.96 -15.90 5.60
N LEU A 104 6.99 -16.52 6.17
CA LEU A 104 6.82 -17.71 7.01
C LEU A 104 6.06 -17.37 8.31
N THR A 105 6.33 -16.21 8.92
CA THR A 105 5.58 -15.74 10.09
C THR A 105 4.10 -15.56 9.75
N ASP A 106 3.82 -14.87 8.65
CA ASP A 106 2.45 -14.59 8.19
C ASP A 106 1.66 -15.85 7.82
N LEU A 107 2.34 -16.87 7.28
CA LEU A 107 1.74 -18.17 7.00
C LEU A 107 1.52 -18.99 8.28
N ALA A 108 2.47 -18.94 9.22
CA ALA A 108 2.34 -19.60 10.53
C ALA A 108 1.15 -19.04 11.34
N THR A 109 0.98 -17.72 11.36
CA THR A 109 -0.18 -17.03 11.99
C THR A 109 -1.51 -17.42 11.35
N ARG A 110 -1.51 -17.77 10.05
CA ARG A 110 -2.70 -18.24 9.33
C ARG A 110 -2.90 -19.75 9.37
N HIS A 111 -2.10 -20.47 10.18
CA HIS A 111 -2.06 -21.92 10.23
C HIS A 111 -1.84 -22.61 8.86
N ALA A 112 -1.07 -21.97 7.96
CA ALA A 112 -0.77 -22.44 6.61
C ALA A 112 0.64 -23.08 6.46
N LEU A 113 1.31 -23.39 7.57
CA LEU A 113 2.59 -24.11 7.65
C LEU A 113 2.45 -25.40 8.49
N PRO A 114 1.85 -26.47 7.94
CA PRO A 114 1.63 -27.72 8.69
C PRO A 114 2.91 -28.50 8.98
N GLU A 115 4.01 -28.21 8.27
CA GLU A 115 5.33 -28.76 8.58
C GLU A 115 6.27 -27.62 8.97
N ARG A 116 7.19 -27.93 9.87
CA ARG A 116 8.26 -27.02 10.29
C ARG A 116 9.12 -26.57 9.11
N VAL A 117 9.34 -25.27 9.02
CA VAL A 117 10.27 -24.66 8.06
C VAL A 117 11.35 -23.90 8.81
N SER A 118 12.60 -24.27 8.58
CA SER A 118 13.76 -23.59 9.16
C SER A 118 14.27 -22.49 8.24
N LEU A 119 14.49 -21.31 8.81
CA LEU A 119 15.22 -20.21 8.19
C LEU A 119 16.57 -20.03 8.89
N GLU A 120 17.65 -20.15 8.13
CA GLU A 120 18.99 -19.76 8.59
C GLU A 120 19.22 -18.26 8.33
N ARG A 121 20.07 -17.64 9.15
CA ARG A 121 20.43 -16.20 9.02
C ARG A 121 19.20 -15.28 9.06
N PRO A 122 18.36 -15.36 10.11
CA PRO A 122 17.16 -14.53 10.23
C PRO A 122 17.51 -13.03 10.26
N PRO A 123 16.57 -12.14 9.88
CA PRO A 123 16.72 -10.71 10.10
C PRO A 123 16.75 -10.39 11.60
N ARG A 124 17.07 -9.15 11.98
CA ARG A 124 17.06 -8.72 13.39
C ARG A 124 15.66 -8.60 13.99
N ARG A 125 14.69 -8.27 13.15
CA ARG A 125 13.27 -8.11 13.51
C ARG A 125 12.40 -8.63 12.38
N ILE A 126 11.19 -9.10 12.70
CA ILE A 126 10.20 -9.54 11.72
C ILE A 126 8.89 -8.81 11.99
N VAL A 127 8.40 -8.03 11.03
CA VAL A 127 7.16 -7.25 11.17
C VAL A 127 5.99 -8.00 10.53
N SER A 128 5.10 -8.56 11.36
CA SER A 128 3.91 -9.28 10.89
C SER A 128 2.66 -8.44 11.13
N LEU A 129 2.18 -7.82 10.05
CA LEU A 129 0.93 -7.05 10.06
C LEU A 129 -0.30 -7.93 10.39
N PRO A 130 -0.47 -9.14 9.82
CA PRO A 130 -1.59 -10.02 10.16
C PRO A 130 -1.56 -10.50 11.61
N GLY A 131 -0.37 -10.75 12.14
CA GLY A 131 -0.17 -11.07 13.56
C GLY A 131 -0.18 -9.86 14.49
N ARG A 132 -0.32 -8.64 13.92
CA ARG A 132 -0.22 -7.33 14.58
C ARG A 132 0.94 -7.27 15.57
N ARG A 133 2.12 -7.76 15.16
CA ARG A 133 3.29 -7.89 16.04
C ARG A 133 4.62 -7.68 15.36
N VAL A 134 5.62 -7.36 16.18
CA VAL A 134 7.04 -7.41 15.81
C VAL A 134 7.68 -8.53 16.60
N LEU A 135 8.41 -9.41 15.90
CA LEU A 135 9.24 -10.43 16.54
C LEU A 135 10.67 -9.93 16.57
N GLU A 136 11.16 -9.58 17.76
CA GLU A 136 12.59 -9.29 17.97
C GLU A 136 13.37 -10.61 17.97
N VAL A 137 14.37 -10.70 17.09
CA VAL A 137 15.18 -11.91 16.97
C VAL A 137 16.33 -11.83 17.98
N PRO A 138 16.41 -12.74 18.97
CA PRO A 138 17.45 -12.68 20.00
C PRO A 138 18.86 -12.65 19.41
N ALA A 139 19.75 -11.87 20.03
CA ALA A 139 21.14 -11.79 19.60
C ALA A 139 21.78 -13.20 19.61
N GLY A 140 22.53 -13.52 18.55
CA GLY A 140 23.16 -14.83 18.40
C GLY A 140 22.24 -15.94 17.86
N THR A 141 20.98 -15.64 17.54
CA THR A 141 20.08 -16.58 16.83
C THR A 141 20.70 -16.98 15.49
N ARG A 142 20.88 -18.29 15.28
CA ARG A 142 21.41 -18.85 14.03
C ARG A 142 20.31 -19.31 13.08
N ARG A 143 19.20 -19.78 13.65
CA ARG A 143 18.07 -20.38 12.95
C ARG A 143 16.75 -20.02 13.62
N VAL A 144 15.72 -19.81 12.83
CA VAL A 144 14.33 -19.72 13.31
C VAL A 144 13.52 -20.83 12.66
N ASP A 145 12.82 -21.60 13.48
CA ASP A 145 11.90 -22.64 13.03
C ASP A 145 10.47 -22.10 13.09
N PHE A 146 9.78 -22.07 11.95
CA PHE A 146 8.40 -21.64 11.82
C PHE A 146 7.47 -22.83 11.61
N GLU A 147 6.34 -22.83 12.30
CA GLU A 147 5.24 -23.78 12.10
C GLU A 147 3.96 -23.17 12.64
N ASN A 148 2.81 -23.76 12.33
CA ASN A 148 1.49 -23.22 12.72
C ASN A 148 1.45 -22.71 14.18
N GLY A 149 1.14 -21.43 14.33
CA GLY A 149 1.00 -20.76 15.63
C GLY A 149 2.29 -20.52 16.41
N ARG A 150 3.49 -20.79 15.87
CA ARG A 150 4.75 -20.59 16.63
C ARG A 150 6.00 -20.29 15.78
N ALA A 151 6.89 -19.51 16.38
CA ALA A 151 8.26 -19.27 15.90
C ALA A 151 9.26 -19.62 17.01
N ARG A 152 10.22 -20.50 16.72
CA ARG A 152 11.26 -20.94 17.67
C ARG A 152 12.63 -20.44 17.24
N PHE A 153 13.21 -19.54 18.03
CA PHE A 153 14.54 -18.97 17.84
C PHE A 153 15.58 -19.87 18.49
N VAL A 154 16.56 -20.34 17.72
CA VAL A 154 17.64 -21.22 18.20
C VAL A 154 18.94 -20.43 18.31
N VAL A 155 19.46 -20.32 19.54
CA VAL A 155 20.67 -19.56 19.90
C VAL A 155 21.82 -20.53 20.22
N GLY A 156 23.03 -20.25 19.71
CA GLY A 156 24.24 -21.04 20.01
C GLY A 156 24.50 -22.25 19.09
N LEU A 157 25.62 -22.96 19.32
CA LEU A 157 26.05 -24.17 18.59
C LEU A 157 25.85 -25.42 19.47
N GLY A 158 25.15 -26.44 18.96
CA GLY A 158 25.04 -27.76 19.58
C GLY A 158 23.61 -28.23 19.89
N PRO A 159 23.41 -29.51 20.23
CA PRO A 159 22.09 -30.08 20.58
C PRO A 159 21.46 -29.48 21.86
N SER A 160 22.24 -28.72 22.63
CA SER A 160 21.83 -27.99 23.84
C SER A 160 21.59 -26.49 23.62
N GLY A 161 21.57 -26.02 22.35
CA GLY A 161 21.32 -24.60 22.06
C GLY A 161 20.04 -24.10 22.75
N GLU A 162 20.14 -23.00 23.46
CA GLU A 162 19.00 -22.36 24.11
C GLU A 162 18.00 -21.96 23.03
N ALA A 163 16.73 -22.27 23.26
CA ALA A 163 15.69 -22.01 22.29
C ALA A 163 14.55 -21.22 22.92
N HIS A 164 14.29 -20.05 22.36
CA HIS A 164 13.20 -19.18 22.78
C HIS A 164 12.03 -19.43 21.81
N THR A 165 10.85 -19.74 22.33
CA THR A 165 9.66 -19.97 21.51
C THR A 165 8.66 -18.86 21.75
N VAL A 166 8.22 -18.23 20.66
CA VAL A 166 7.11 -17.28 20.67
C VAL A 166 5.89 -17.97 20.06
N ARG A 167 4.78 -17.92 20.79
CA ARG A 167 3.46 -18.34 20.30
C ARG A 167 2.87 -17.17 19.51
N LEU A 168 2.57 -17.41 18.25
CA LEU A 168 2.02 -16.40 17.34
C LEU A 168 0.52 -16.17 17.55
N ASP A 169 -0.15 -17.16 18.14
CA ASP A 169 -1.59 -17.10 18.44
C ASP A 169 -1.89 -16.36 19.75
N ASP A 170 -0.89 -16.25 20.63
CA ASP A 170 -1.04 -15.54 21.89
C ASP A 170 -1.21 -14.05 21.59
N PRO A 171 -2.12 -13.33 22.28
CA PRO A 171 -2.27 -11.89 22.10
C PRO A 171 -0.94 -11.16 22.38
N PRO A 172 -0.73 -9.97 21.80
CA PRO A 172 0.38 -9.12 22.21
C PRO A 172 0.36 -8.93 23.74
N ASP A 173 1.54 -8.87 24.35
CA ASP A 173 1.67 -8.60 25.79
C ASP A 173 0.97 -7.28 26.15
N GLU A 174 0.09 -7.27 27.16
CA GLU A 174 -0.63 -6.07 27.61
C GLU A 174 0.33 -4.96 28.07
N ALA A 175 1.54 -5.31 28.50
CA ALA A 175 2.57 -4.35 28.89
C ALA A 175 3.40 -3.83 27.70
N ALA A 176 3.27 -4.43 26.50
CA ALA A 176 3.99 -3.98 25.32
C ALA A 176 3.34 -2.72 24.73
N PRO A 177 4.15 -1.78 24.18
CA PRO A 177 3.61 -0.61 23.51
C PRO A 177 2.71 -1.01 22.34
N THR A 178 1.56 -0.33 22.20
CA THR A 178 0.66 -0.51 21.07
C THR A 178 1.36 -0.12 19.77
N ILE A 179 1.64 -1.09 18.92
CA ILE A 179 2.32 -0.91 17.62
C ILE A 179 1.34 -0.83 16.43
N TYR A 180 0.10 -1.25 16.65
CA TYR A 180 -0.99 -1.15 15.68
C TYR A 180 -2.26 -0.70 16.40
N GLU A 181 -2.76 0.49 16.09
CA GLU A 181 -4.03 1.01 16.60
C GLU A 181 -5.14 0.76 15.55
N PRO A 182 -6.25 0.08 15.88
CA PRO A 182 -7.35 -0.13 14.94
C PRO A 182 -8.00 1.18 14.51
N ILE A 183 -8.22 1.37 13.20
CA ILE A 183 -8.96 2.53 12.64
C ILE A 183 -10.39 2.12 12.31
N ALA A 184 -10.55 1.24 11.30
CA ALA A 184 -11.85 0.78 10.84
C ALA A 184 -11.70 -0.55 10.09
N GLY A 185 -12.54 -1.53 10.44
CA GLY A 185 -12.43 -2.89 9.88
C GLY A 185 -11.03 -3.48 10.13
N ASP A 186 -10.36 -3.87 9.04
CA ASP A 186 -8.99 -4.41 9.08
C ASP A 186 -7.89 -3.35 8.96
N ILE A 187 -8.24 -2.08 8.72
CA ILE A 187 -7.28 -0.98 8.57
C ILE A 187 -6.76 -0.53 9.93
N VAL A 188 -5.45 -0.39 10.03
CA VAL A 188 -4.75 0.03 11.27
C VAL A 188 -3.87 1.24 11.06
N LEU A 189 -3.67 2.03 12.11
CA LEU A 189 -2.55 2.95 12.23
C LEU A 189 -1.32 2.15 12.66
N ALA A 190 -0.26 2.16 11.87
CA ALA A 190 0.93 1.36 12.10
C ALA A 190 2.08 2.23 12.64
N LEU A 191 2.54 1.91 13.86
CA LEU A 191 3.71 2.54 14.50
C LEU A 191 4.99 1.72 14.30
N VAL A 192 4.94 0.79 13.36
CA VAL A 192 6.08 0.04 12.84
C VAL A 192 5.92 -0.12 11.34
N ASP A 193 7.04 -0.02 10.63
CA ASP A 193 7.09 -0.21 9.19
C ASP A 193 8.37 -0.93 8.81
N ASN A 194 8.28 -1.77 7.77
CA ASN A 194 9.41 -2.47 7.18
C ASN A 194 9.64 -2.11 5.71
N ASN A 195 9.00 -1.05 5.21
CA ASN A 195 9.31 -0.48 3.91
C ASN A 195 10.79 -0.02 3.83
N PRO A 196 11.63 -0.66 3.00
CA PRO A 196 13.04 -0.29 2.87
C PRO A 196 13.27 1.10 2.26
N ILE A 197 12.27 1.63 1.57
CA ILE A 197 12.35 2.91 0.86
C ILE A 197 11.51 4.01 1.53
N ALA A 198 11.07 3.84 2.79
CA ALA A 198 10.28 4.85 3.50
C ALA A 198 10.97 6.22 3.60
N MET A 199 12.30 6.25 3.64
CA MET A 199 13.09 7.49 3.68
C MET A 199 13.52 7.99 2.28
N ALA A 200 13.22 7.24 1.22
CA ALA A 200 13.48 7.70 -0.14
C ALA A 200 12.34 8.63 -0.56
N GLU A 201 12.66 9.89 -0.82
CA GLU A 201 11.68 10.92 -1.20
C GLU A 201 12.16 11.67 -2.43
N ALA A 202 11.24 11.89 -3.38
CA ALA A 202 11.49 12.63 -4.60
C ALA A 202 10.96 14.07 -4.51
N HIS A 203 10.10 14.37 -3.52
CA HIS A 203 9.58 15.71 -3.30
C HIS A 203 10.57 16.60 -2.52
N PRO A 204 10.95 17.78 -3.04
CA PRO A 204 11.97 18.64 -2.42
C PRO A 204 11.59 19.14 -1.01
N ASP A 205 10.30 19.31 -0.74
CA ASP A 205 9.80 19.84 0.54
C ASP A 205 9.54 18.78 1.63
N LYS A 206 9.86 17.50 1.38
CA LYS A 206 9.54 16.40 2.29
C LYS A 206 10.78 15.61 2.69
N GLN A 207 10.96 15.39 3.99
CA GLN A 207 12.13 14.71 4.56
C GLN A 207 11.78 13.26 4.96
N GLY A 208 11.62 12.39 3.96
CA GLY A 208 11.28 10.99 4.18
C GLY A 208 9.95 10.78 4.91
N ASN A 209 9.74 9.56 5.40
CA ASN A 209 8.51 9.15 6.10
C ASN A 209 8.84 8.44 7.42
N ALA A 210 9.68 9.06 8.24
CA ALA A 210 9.94 8.57 9.58
C ALA A 210 8.64 8.56 10.38
N ILE A 211 8.41 7.47 11.14
CA ILE A 211 7.21 7.33 11.96
C ILE A 211 7.23 8.40 13.04
N ASP A 212 6.21 9.25 13.05
CA ASP A 212 6.03 10.31 14.02
C ASP A 212 4.53 10.57 14.23
N LEU A 213 4.08 10.55 15.48
CA LEU A 213 2.70 10.88 15.83
C LEU A 213 2.46 12.39 15.92
N GLY A 214 3.49 13.22 15.87
CA GLY A 214 3.38 14.68 15.94
C GLY A 214 2.84 15.16 17.29
N GLU A 215 3.30 14.55 18.37
CA GLU A 215 2.84 14.79 19.76
C GLU A 215 1.34 14.50 20.00
N ARG A 216 0.69 13.78 19.08
CA ARG A 216 -0.70 13.32 19.21
C ARG A 216 -0.77 11.88 19.69
N SER A 217 -1.89 11.51 20.29
CA SER A 217 -2.10 10.11 20.67
C SER A 217 -2.42 9.26 19.44
N ALA A 218 -2.02 7.98 19.45
CA ALA A 218 -2.43 7.04 18.40
C ALA A 218 -3.96 6.93 18.29
N ARG A 219 -4.67 7.12 19.42
CA ARG A 219 -6.13 7.14 19.47
C ARG A 219 -6.73 8.32 18.72
N GLU A 220 -6.22 9.54 18.93
CA GLU A 220 -6.65 10.74 18.20
C GLU A 220 -6.47 10.58 16.68
N TRP A 221 -5.35 10.00 16.26
CA TRP A 221 -5.11 9.62 14.88
C TRP A 221 -6.15 8.63 14.35
N ALA A 222 -6.38 7.54 15.08
CA ALA A 222 -7.30 6.50 14.67
C ALA A 222 -8.75 7.01 14.59
N ASP A 223 -9.19 7.83 15.55
CA ASP A 223 -10.51 8.45 15.55
C ASP A 223 -10.68 9.39 14.35
N THR A 224 -9.71 10.27 14.10
CA THR A 224 -9.75 11.20 12.94
C THR A 224 -9.82 10.45 11.61
N LEU A 225 -9.04 9.38 11.45
CA LEU A 225 -9.02 8.57 10.23
C LEU A 225 -10.31 7.73 10.09
N ALA A 226 -10.87 7.24 11.19
CA ALA A 226 -12.14 6.53 11.19
C ALA A 226 -13.29 7.46 10.76
N GLU A 227 -13.31 8.71 11.24
CA GLU A 227 -14.26 9.73 10.79
C GLU A 227 -14.12 10.04 9.30
N ALA A 228 -12.89 10.18 8.81
CA ALA A 228 -12.63 10.39 7.39
C ALA A 228 -13.16 9.23 6.53
N LEU A 229 -12.86 7.98 6.91
CA LEU A 229 -13.36 6.78 6.24
C LEU A 229 -14.89 6.64 6.30
N ALA A 230 -15.51 7.07 7.41
CA ALA A 230 -16.97 7.08 7.54
C ALA A 230 -17.62 8.10 6.61
N LEU A 231 -17.04 9.29 6.46
CA LEU A 231 -17.53 10.31 5.53
C LEU A 231 -17.41 9.84 4.07
N ILE A 232 -16.28 9.22 3.71
CA ILE A 232 -16.11 8.60 2.38
C ILE A 232 -17.18 7.52 2.17
N GLY A 233 -17.41 6.65 3.14
CA GLY A 233 -18.44 5.60 3.05
C GLY A 233 -19.87 6.13 2.91
N ARG A 234 -20.17 7.31 3.48
CA ARG A 234 -21.49 7.95 3.35
C ARG A 234 -21.76 8.42 1.93
N TYR A 235 -20.76 9.00 1.26
CA TYR A 235 -20.94 9.71 -0.02
C TYR A 235 -20.42 8.95 -1.24
N LEU A 236 -19.46 8.05 -1.05
CA LEU A 236 -18.85 7.21 -2.07
C LEU A 236 -18.69 5.77 -1.55
N PRO A 237 -19.79 5.05 -1.26
CA PRO A 237 -19.73 3.72 -0.65
C PRO A 237 -18.96 2.70 -1.50
N GLU A 238 -19.04 2.79 -2.84
CA GLU A 238 -18.26 1.93 -3.74
C GLU A 238 -16.76 2.18 -3.59
N LEU A 239 -16.35 3.46 -3.54
CA LEU A 239 -14.95 3.82 -3.32
C LEU A 239 -14.46 3.37 -1.94
N ARG A 240 -15.30 3.50 -0.91
CA ARG A 240 -15.00 3.00 0.43
C ARG A 240 -14.78 1.49 0.44
N ALA A 241 -15.59 0.72 -0.29
CA ALA A 241 -15.40 -0.72 -0.40
C ALA A 241 -14.08 -1.09 -1.11
N GLU A 242 -13.63 -0.27 -2.06
CA GLU A 242 -12.30 -0.45 -2.66
C GLU A 242 -11.16 -0.09 -1.70
N ILE A 243 -11.33 0.95 -0.87
CA ILE A 243 -10.37 1.30 0.20
C ILE A 243 -10.20 0.13 1.17
N ASP A 244 -11.30 -0.43 1.68
CA ASP A 244 -11.28 -1.60 2.58
C ASP A 244 -10.62 -2.83 1.91
N LEU A 245 -10.65 -2.90 0.57
CA LEU A 245 -10.02 -3.96 -0.20
C LEU A 245 -8.52 -3.73 -0.44
N TYR A 246 -8.01 -2.51 -0.43
CA TYR A 246 -6.62 -2.23 -0.79
C TYR A 246 -5.77 -1.85 0.40
N ILE A 247 -6.28 -0.97 1.26
CA ILE A 247 -5.50 -0.35 2.31
C ILE A 247 -5.49 -1.26 3.52
N HIS A 248 -4.28 -1.51 4.01
CA HIS A 248 -4.03 -2.33 5.19
C HIS A 248 -3.57 -1.48 6.37
N GLN A 249 -2.74 -0.47 6.10
CA GLN A 249 -2.17 0.37 7.14
C GLN A 249 -1.97 1.82 6.71
N ILE A 250 -2.09 2.72 7.68
CA ILE A 250 -1.70 4.13 7.58
C ILE A 250 -0.56 4.37 8.57
N VAL A 251 0.53 4.96 8.11
CA VAL A 251 1.73 5.26 8.90
C VAL A 251 1.76 6.76 9.20
N PRO A 252 1.76 7.16 10.48
CA PRO A 252 1.80 8.57 10.84
C PRO A 252 3.22 9.13 10.65
N VAL A 253 3.33 10.29 10.00
CA VAL A 253 4.61 10.96 9.72
C VAL A 253 4.65 12.41 10.21
N GLY A 254 3.95 12.68 11.31
CA GLY A 254 3.94 13.96 12.01
C GLY A 254 2.58 14.66 12.00
N TYR A 255 2.54 15.86 12.56
CA TYR A 255 1.35 16.73 12.60
C TYR A 255 1.75 18.13 12.14
N ASP A 256 0.93 18.76 11.30
CA ASP A 256 1.08 20.17 10.97
C ASP A 256 -0.31 20.84 10.89
N PRO A 257 -0.52 21.99 11.55
CA PRO A 257 -1.83 22.65 11.60
C PRO A 257 -2.19 23.43 10.32
N ARG A 258 -1.26 23.54 9.35
CA ARG A 258 -1.40 24.36 8.14
C ARG A 258 -1.13 23.59 6.87
N LYS A 259 -0.15 22.68 6.89
CA LYS A 259 0.26 21.87 5.76
C LYS A 259 -0.16 20.43 5.98
N HIS A 260 -0.41 19.71 4.89
CA HIS A 260 -0.60 18.28 4.91
C HIS A 260 0.34 17.65 3.90
N LEU A 261 1.07 16.63 4.34
CA LEU A 261 1.97 15.85 3.50
C LEU A 261 1.51 14.39 3.54
N SER A 262 1.51 13.76 2.37
CA SER A 262 1.20 12.35 2.23
C SER A 262 2.11 11.69 1.19
N ALA A 263 2.16 10.36 1.17
CA ALA A 263 2.76 9.59 0.09
C ALA A 263 2.28 8.15 0.07
N SER A 264 2.40 7.57 -1.13
CA SER A 264 2.28 6.14 -1.41
C SER A 264 3.39 5.74 -2.37
N TYR A 265 3.93 4.54 -2.17
CA TYR A 265 5.01 4.00 -3.01
C TYR A 265 4.46 2.94 -3.96
N GLN A 266 4.99 2.89 -5.18
CA GLN A 266 4.58 1.90 -6.17
C GLN A 266 4.92 0.47 -5.72
N GLU A 267 5.98 0.32 -4.94
CA GLU A 267 6.38 -0.94 -4.34
C GLU A 267 5.49 -1.35 -3.17
N ILE A 268 4.87 -0.39 -2.45
CA ILE A 268 4.26 -0.65 -1.14
C ILE A 268 2.74 -0.45 -1.22
N ILE A 269 2.11 -1.19 -2.12
CA ILE A 269 0.64 -1.23 -2.26
C ILE A 269 0.02 -1.71 -0.93
N GLY A 270 -0.93 -0.94 -0.42
CA GLY A 270 -1.65 -1.18 0.84
C GLY A 270 -1.19 -0.33 2.02
N THR A 271 -0.18 0.53 1.83
CA THR A 271 0.32 1.47 2.84
C THR A 271 0.11 2.90 2.38
N ILE A 272 -0.30 3.76 3.32
CA ILE A 272 -0.32 5.21 3.16
C ILE A 272 0.56 5.85 4.23
N TYR A 273 1.36 6.84 3.86
CA TYR A 273 2.07 7.70 4.81
C TYR A 273 1.39 9.07 4.79
N MET A 274 1.06 9.64 5.94
CA MET A 274 0.52 10.99 5.98
C MET A 274 0.76 11.68 7.32
N THR A 275 0.74 13.02 7.30
CA THR A 275 0.69 13.87 8.50
C THR A 275 -0.75 14.05 8.99
N LEU A 276 -0.98 14.20 10.28
CA LEU A 276 -2.28 14.56 10.80
C LEU A 276 -2.52 16.05 10.59
N HIS A 277 -3.77 16.39 10.27
CA HIS A 277 -4.20 17.77 10.06
C HIS A 277 -5.52 18.01 10.81
N PRO A 278 -5.72 19.19 11.44
CA PRO A 278 -6.91 19.47 12.24
C PRO A 278 -8.20 19.65 11.41
N ASN A 279 -8.09 19.89 10.10
CA ASN A 279 -9.25 19.92 9.20
C ASN A 279 -9.59 18.51 8.71
N SER A 280 -10.77 18.01 9.08
CA SER A 280 -11.27 16.69 8.70
C SER A 280 -11.36 16.49 7.19
N MET A 281 -11.74 17.52 6.43
CA MET A 281 -11.82 17.43 4.96
C MET A 281 -10.45 17.23 4.33
N THR A 282 -9.38 17.79 4.92
CA THR A 282 -8.01 17.52 4.46
C THR A 282 -7.66 16.03 4.63
N MET A 283 -8.04 15.41 5.75
CA MET A 283 -7.80 13.98 5.98
C MET A 283 -8.63 13.10 5.04
N VAL A 284 -9.85 13.52 4.72
CA VAL A 284 -10.72 12.85 3.74
C VAL A 284 -10.12 12.90 2.33
N GLU A 285 -9.72 14.09 1.87
CA GLU A 285 -9.06 14.29 0.58
C GLU A 285 -7.79 13.43 0.48
N ALA A 286 -6.93 13.48 1.49
CA ALA A 286 -5.68 12.74 1.53
C ALA A 286 -5.90 11.22 1.49
N THR A 287 -6.90 10.72 2.23
CA THR A 287 -7.23 9.29 2.24
C THR A 287 -7.68 8.82 0.85
N ILE A 288 -8.55 9.58 0.17
CA ILE A 288 -8.95 9.29 -1.21
C ILE A 288 -7.73 9.35 -2.13
N HIS A 289 -6.94 10.41 -2.03
CA HIS A 289 -5.79 10.68 -2.91
C HIS A 289 -4.78 9.52 -2.87
N GLU A 290 -4.36 9.14 -1.67
CA GLU A 290 -3.36 8.10 -1.49
C GLU A 290 -3.92 6.69 -1.78
N PHE A 291 -5.21 6.46 -1.53
CA PHE A 291 -5.86 5.24 -2.01
C PHE A 291 -5.82 5.14 -3.54
N GLN A 292 -6.08 6.23 -4.26
CA GLN A 292 -6.06 6.23 -5.72
C GLN A 292 -4.66 5.93 -6.27
N HIS A 293 -3.61 6.44 -5.63
CA HIS A 293 -2.24 6.02 -5.94
C HIS A 293 -2.03 4.52 -5.74
N ASN A 294 -2.48 3.95 -4.62
CA ASN A 294 -2.41 2.50 -4.38
C ASN A 294 -3.16 1.69 -5.45
N LYS A 295 -4.34 2.16 -5.87
CA LYS A 295 -5.14 1.53 -6.94
C LYS A 295 -4.40 1.57 -8.29
N LEU A 296 -3.84 2.72 -8.67
CA LEU A 296 -3.11 2.86 -9.93
C LEU A 296 -1.77 2.11 -9.91
N HIS A 297 -1.07 2.07 -8.78
CA HIS A 297 0.15 1.29 -8.60
C HIS A 297 -0.09 -0.21 -8.81
N ALA A 298 -1.23 -0.75 -8.35
CA ALA A 298 -1.60 -2.13 -8.63
C ALA A 298 -1.85 -2.39 -10.13
N LEU A 299 -2.41 -1.42 -10.85
CA LEU A 299 -2.55 -1.50 -12.30
C LEU A 299 -1.19 -1.47 -13.01
N LEU A 300 -0.28 -0.61 -12.57
CA LEU A 300 1.08 -0.48 -13.10
C LEU A 300 1.97 -1.72 -12.85
N GLU A 301 1.60 -2.60 -11.93
CA GLU A 301 2.26 -3.92 -11.78
C GLU A 301 1.90 -4.88 -12.93
N LEU A 302 0.83 -4.59 -13.67
CA LEU A 302 0.30 -5.43 -14.75
C LEU A 302 0.70 -4.90 -16.12
N ASP A 303 0.51 -3.61 -16.37
CA ASP A 303 0.80 -2.96 -17.65
C ASP A 303 1.26 -1.51 -17.44
N PRO A 304 2.25 -0.99 -18.20
CA PRO A 304 2.50 0.44 -18.26
C PRO A 304 1.27 1.17 -18.83
N LEU A 305 1.01 2.41 -18.40
CA LEU A 305 -0.15 3.16 -18.91
C LEU A 305 0.21 4.11 -20.05
N LEU A 306 1.45 4.57 -20.10
CA LEU A 306 1.94 5.54 -21.07
C LEU A 306 3.25 5.05 -21.67
N HIS A 307 3.41 5.18 -22.98
CA HIS A 307 4.67 4.96 -23.67
C HIS A 307 5.67 6.10 -23.38
N ASN A 308 5.19 7.32 -23.24
CA ASN A 308 5.95 8.54 -22.94
C ASN A 308 5.83 8.98 -21.48
N ALA A 309 5.76 8.02 -20.55
CA ALA A 309 5.46 8.26 -19.13
C ALA A 309 6.39 9.28 -18.45
N PHE A 310 7.69 9.26 -18.78
CA PHE A 310 8.74 9.96 -18.03
C PHE A 310 9.40 11.13 -18.77
N SER A 311 9.10 11.33 -20.06
CA SER A 311 9.68 12.39 -20.88
C SER A 311 8.79 12.68 -22.09
N PRO A 312 8.61 13.95 -22.50
CA PRO A 312 9.19 15.17 -21.89
C PRO A 312 8.49 15.55 -20.57
N LEU A 313 8.92 16.66 -19.95
CA LEU A 313 8.30 17.20 -18.74
C LEU A 313 7.27 18.27 -19.09
N TYR A 314 6.20 18.33 -18.31
CA TYR A 314 5.05 19.21 -18.52
C TYR A 314 4.75 20.05 -17.29
N ALA A 315 4.13 21.21 -17.47
CA ALA A 315 3.62 22.00 -16.35
C ALA A 315 2.60 21.17 -15.54
N SER A 316 2.54 21.40 -14.23
CA SER A 316 1.61 20.74 -13.32
C SER A 316 0.79 21.78 -12.57
N PRO A 317 -0.55 21.65 -12.49
CA PRO A 317 -1.39 22.58 -11.73
C PRO A 317 -1.07 22.60 -10.23
N VAL A 318 -0.47 21.53 -9.71
CA VAL A 318 -0.31 21.29 -8.26
C VAL A 318 1.11 21.58 -7.77
N ARG A 319 2.11 21.62 -8.66
CA ARG A 319 3.52 21.82 -8.30
C ARG A 319 4.19 22.86 -9.21
N PRO A 320 5.13 23.66 -8.66
CA PRO A 320 5.83 24.69 -9.44
C PRO A 320 6.87 24.11 -10.41
N ASP A 321 7.36 22.88 -10.20
CA ASP A 321 8.32 22.21 -11.08
C ASP A 321 7.62 21.36 -12.16
N PRO A 322 8.16 21.33 -13.40
CA PRO A 322 7.69 20.45 -14.46
C PRO A 322 7.73 18.97 -14.04
N ARG A 323 6.70 18.20 -14.40
CA ARG A 323 6.58 16.78 -14.06
C ARG A 323 6.50 15.89 -15.30
N PRO A 324 6.93 14.63 -15.19
CA PRO A 324 6.60 13.62 -16.19
C PRO A 324 5.08 13.40 -16.26
N LEU A 325 4.56 12.99 -17.42
CA LEU A 325 3.12 12.74 -17.61
C LEU A 325 2.56 11.73 -16.62
N GLN A 326 3.34 10.74 -16.19
CA GLN A 326 2.91 9.81 -15.15
C GLN A 326 2.55 10.53 -13.84
N GLY A 327 3.26 11.61 -13.50
CA GLY A 327 2.94 12.43 -12.33
C GLY A 327 1.63 13.20 -12.50
N VAL A 328 1.35 13.70 -13.70
CA VAL A 328 0.08 14.37 -14.03
C VAL A 328 -1.08 13.36 -13.98
N LEU A 329 -0.88 12.16 -14.54
CA LEU A 329 -1.85 11.07 -14.52
C LEU A 329 -2.23 10.68 -13.09
N LEU A 330 -1.22 10.48 -12.22
CA LEU A 330 -1.43 10.19 -10.81
C LEU A 330 -2.24 11.30 -10.11
N ALA A 331 -1.96 12.56 -10.40
CA ALA A 331 -2.67 13.69 -9.79
C ALA A 331 -4.15 13.74 -10.20
N VAL A 332 -4.44 13.68 -11.50
CA VAL A 332 -5.83 13.74 -12.00
C VAL A 332 -6.64 12.54 -11.53
N HIS A 333 -6.06 11.34 -11.61
CA HIS A 333 -6.70 10.11 -11.13
C HIS A 333 -7.04 10.17 -9.63
N ALA A 334 -6.19 10.83 -8.83
CA ALA A 334 -6.39 10.98 -7.40
C ALA A 334 -7.42 12.06 -7.00
N PHE A 335 -7.54 13.14 -7.76
CA PHE A 335 -8.40 14.28 -7.42
C PHE A 335 -9.80 14.27 -8.08
N GLN A 336 -10.03 13.51 -9.16
CA GLN A 336 -11.39 13.34 -9.70
C GLN A 336 -12.41 12.75 -8.69
N PRO A 337 -12.08 11.71 -7.91
CA PRO A 337 -12.97 11.18 -6.88
C PRO A 337 -13.20 12.16 -5.72
N VAL A 338 -12.26 13.06 -5.46
CA VAL A 338 -12.45 14.16 -4.49
C VAL A 338 -13.51 15.13 -5.00
N ALA A 339 -13.45 15.53 -6.27
CA ALA A 339 -14.51 16.34 -6.88
C ALA A 339 -15.88 15.63 -6.78
N ARG A 340 -15.90 14.31 -7.05
CA ARG A 340 -17.13 13.51 -6.92
C ARG A 340 -17.65 13.45 -5.50
N LEU A 341 -16.79 13.31 -4.49
CA LEU A 341 -17.19 13.39 -3.09
C LEU A 341 -17.89 14.71 -2.79
N TYR A 342 -17.28 15.83 -3.20
CA TYR A 342 -17.80 17.17 -2.91
C TYR A 342 -19.14 17.42 -3.60
N GLN A 343 -19.28 16.97 -4.84
CA GLN A 343 -20.55 16.99 -5.54
C GLN A 343 -21.63 16.22 -4.76
N ARG A 344 -21.36 15.00 -4.31
CA ARG A 344 -22.31 14.18 -3.54
C ARG A 344 -22.70 14.81 -2.20
N MET A 345 -21.74 15.43 -1.51
CA MET A 345 -22.01 16.17 -0.27
C MET A 345 -22.94 17.36 -0.50
N ARG A 346 -22.72 18.12 -1.58
CA ARG A 346 -23.58 19.23 -1.98
C ARG A 346 -24.99 18.76 -2.36
N GLU A 347 -25.09 17.70 -3.15
CA GLU A 347 -26.38 17.07 -3.54
C GLU A 347 -27.18 16.64 -2.30
N ALA A 348 -26.50 16.22 -1.23
CA ALA A 348 -27.12 15.82 0.04
C ALA A 348 -27.43 16.98 1.00
N GLY A 349 -27.02 18.21 0.66
CA GLY A 349 -27.27 19.39 1.51
C GLY A 349 -26.43 19.41 2.80
N GLU A 350 -25.22 18.87 2.78
CA GLU A 350 -24.32 18.93 3.95
C GLU A 350 -23.96 20.38 4.30
N SER A 351 -24.15 20.79 5.56
CA SER A 351 -24.01 22.18 5.98
C SER A 351 -22.59 22.74 5.80
N ILE A 352 -21.56 21.89 5.84
CA ILE A 352 -20.18 22.30 5.58
C ILE A 352 -20.00 22.83 4.16
N CYS A 353 -20.84 22.40 3.21
CA CYS A 353 -20.76 22.82 1.83
C CYS A 353 -21.13 24.30 1.64
N ASP A 354 -21.92 24.89 2.54
CA ASP A 354 -22.28 26.32 2.46
C ASP A 354 -21.12 27.25 2.88
N HIS A 355 -20.07 26.70 3.50
CA HIS A 355 -18.93 27.48 3.93
C HIS A 355 -18.11 28.00 2.72
N PRO A 356 -17.72 29.29 2.68
CA PRO A 356 -16.97 29.85 1.55
C PRO A 356 -15.67 29.09 1.24
N ASP A 357 -15.01 28.55 2.26
CA ASP A 357 -13.75 27.81 2.08
C ASP A 357 -13.97 26.48 1.36
N PHE A 358 -15.09 25.81 1.63
CA PHE A 358 -15.46 24.58 0.92
C PHE A 358 -15.71 24.88 -0.56
N GLN A 359 -16.49 25.92 -0.86
CA GLN A 359 -16.80 26.33 -2.24
C GLN A 359 -15.53 26.69 -3.01
N ARG A 360 -14.61 27.44 -2.39
CA ARG A 360 -13.30 27.75 -3.00
C ARG A 360 -12.48 26.50 -3.24
N ARG A 361 -12.39 25.59 -2.27
CA ARG A 361 -11.64 24.34 -2.42
C ARG A 361 -12.24 23.44 -3.50
N TYR A 362 -13.56 23.34 -3.58
CA TYR A 362 -14.23 22.56 -4.63
C TYR A 362 -13.94 23.10 -6.03
N GLY A 363 -14.03 24.43 -6.21
CA GLY A 363 -13.63 25.09 -7.46
C GLY A 363 -12.17 24.78 -7.84
N GLN A 364 -11.25 24.92 -6.88
CA GLN A 364 -9.83 24.59 -7.10
C GLN A 364 -9.60 23.13 -7.52
N VAL A 365 -10.34 22.18 -6.94
CA VAL A 365 -10.23 20.76 -7.31
C VAL A 365 -10.75 20.54 -8.74
N ILE A 366 -11.86 21.17 -9.13
CA ILE A 366 -12.39 21.08 -10.50
C ILE A 366 -11.40 21.69 -11.50
N ASP A 367 -10.94 22.91 -11.25
CA ASP A 367 -10.03 23.63 -12.14
C ASP A 367 -8.70 22.87 -12.30
N GLY A 368 -8.14 22.38 -11.20
CA GLY A 368 -6.89 21.60 -11.21
C GLY A 368 -7.04 20.25 -11.92
N ASN A 369 -8.19 19.58 -11.77
CA ASN A 369 -8.49 18.37 -12.54
C ASN A 369 -8.59 18.67 -14.04
N HIS A 370 -9.22 19.77 -14.43
CA HIS A 370 -9.38 20.15 -15.83
C HIS A 370 -8.04 20.51 -16.49
N GLU A 371 -7.21 21.29 -15.81
CA GLU A 371 -5.87 21.64 -16.29
C GLU A 371 -5.01 20.37 -16.47
N GLY A 372 -5.00 19.49 -15.48
CA GLY A 372 -4.26 18.23 -15.55
C GLY A 372 -4.79 17.28 -16.63
N ALA A 373 -6.11 17.18 -16.78
CA ALA A 373 -6.74 16.36 -17.81
C ALA A 373 -6.41 16.88 -19.21
N THR A 374 -6.44 18.20 -19.43
CA THR A 374 -6.04 18.83 -20.69
C THR A 374 -4.60 18.44 -21.06
N VAL A 375 -3.65 18.63 -20.13
CA VAL A 375 -2.24 18.24 -20.34
C VAL A 375 -2.13 16.75 -20.71
N LEU A 376 -2.83 15.86 -20.00
CA LEU A 376 -2.79 14.42 -20.31
C LEU A 376 -3.38 14.10 -21.67
N LEU A 377 -4.57 14.59 -21.98
CA LEU A 377 -5.31 14.23 -23.19
C LEU A 377 -4.65 14.76 -24.47
N GLU A 378 -3.93 15.88 -24.38
CA GLU A 378 -3.19 16.45 -25.50
C GLU A 378 -1.84 15.77 -25.75
N ASN A 379 -1.20 15.23 -24.71
CA ASN A 379 0.22 14.84 -24.77
C ASN A 379 0.49 13.36 -24.51
N ALA A 380 -0.46 12.60 -23.96
CA ALA A 380 -0.25 11.20 -23.64
C ALA A 380 -0.16 10.32 -24.89
N GLU A 381 0.81 9.40 -24.89
CA GLU A 381 0.86 8.25 -25.79
C GLU A 381 0.42 7.01 -25.00
N PRO A 382 -0.88 6.73 -24.90
CA PRO A 382 -1.37 5.67 -24.03
C PRO A 382 -1.07 4.28 -24.60
N THR A 383 -0.82 3.33 -23.70
CA THR A 383 -0.97 1.90 -24.02
C THR A 383 -2.45 1.55 -24.19
N PRO A 384 -2.82 0.34 -24.67
CA PRO A 384 -4.22 -0.05 -24.75
C PRO A 384 -4.97 0.02 -23.41
N ILE A 385 -4.28 -0.28 -22.29
CA ILE A 385 -4.85 -0.13 -20.95
C ILE A 385 -4.91 1.34 -20.54
N GLY A 386 -3.83 2.10 -20.77
CA GLY A 386 -3.80 3.53 -20.50
C GLY A 386 -4.90 4.30 -21.24
N ALA A 387 -5.24 3.90 -22.45
CA ALA A 387 -6.27 4.54 -23.25
C ALA A 387 -7.64 4.51 -22.54
N SER A 388 -7.98 3.38 -21.91
CA SER A 388 -9.23 3.28 -21.15
C SER A 388 -9.23 4.09 -19.86
N VAL A 389 -8.07 4.23 -19.21
CA VAL A 389 -7.93 5.16 -18.07
C VAL A 389 -8.12 6.61 -18.52
N LEU A 390 -7.53 7.00 -19.66
CA LEU A 390 -7.69 8.35 -20.21
C LEU A 390 -9.11 8.61 -20.72
N ASP A 391 -9.79 7.60 -21.27
CA ASP A 391 -11.19 7.71 -21.67
C ASP A 391 -12.09 7.99 -20.45
N GLU A 392 -11.83 7.33 -19.32
CA GLU A 392 -12.53 7.62 -18.07
C GLU A 392 -12.22 9.03 -17.56
N ILE A 393 -10.96 9.45 -17.58
CA ILE A 393 -10.55 10.81 -17.21
C ILE A 393 -11.29 11.84 -18.07
N ARG A 394 -11.40 11.63 -19.39
CA ARG A 394 -12.13 12.51 -20.31
C ARG A 394 -13.63 12.60 -19.98
N ARG A 395 -14.26 11.49 -19.59
CA ARG A 395 -15.68 11.49 -19.18
C ARG A 395 -15.90 12.33 -17.93
N TRP A 396 -15.00 12.25 -16.96
CA TRP A 396 -15.11 13.04 -15.73
C TRP A 396 -14.68 14.50 -15.92
N ASP A 397 -13.76 14.79 -16.83
CA ASP A 397 -13.40 16.15 -17.20
C ASP A 397 -14.59 16.90 -17.84
N THR A 398 -15.35 16.21 -18.68
CA THR A 398 -16.57 16.74 -19.33
C THR A 398 -17.85 16.61 -18.49
N HIS A 399 -17.74 16.08 -17.26
CA HIS A 399 -18.88 15.90 -16.35
C HIS A 399 -19.40 17.24 -15.82
N ALA A 400 -20.70 17.32 -15.61
CA ALA A 400 -21.33 18.51 -15.04
C ALA A 400 -21.08 18.57 -13.53
N TRP A 401 -20.12 19.40 -13.10
CA TRP A 401 -19.73 19.58 -11.69
C TRP A 401 -20.57 20.63 -10.93
N GLN A 402 -21.49 21.33 -11.62
CA GLN A 402 -22.26 22.45 -11.08
C GLN A 402 -23.26 22.04 -9.99
#